data_AF-A0A923PUK7-F1
#
_entry.id   AF-A0A923PUK7-F1
#
_cell.length_a   1.000
_cell.length_b   1.000
_cell.length_c   1.000
_cell.angle_alpha   90.00
_cell.angle_beta   90.00
_cell.angle_gamma   90.00
#
_symmetry.space_group_name_H-M   'P 1'
#
loop_
_entity.id
_entity.type
_entity.pdbx_description
1 polymer ?
#
loop_
_entity_poly.entity_id
_entity_poly.type
_entity_poly.pdbx_seq_one_letter_code
_entity_poly.pdbx_strand_id
1 'polypeptide(L)' 'MSASPPEKSPALVYGLEDRVPLVPAILVSFQQVSAMVVGTITPALILAGILKISPADTAYLVSMALLASAVGTFVQ' A
#
# COMPACT_ATOMS: atom_id res chain seq x y z
N MET A 1 22.75 6.40 -43.99
CA MET A 1 22.98 5.90 -42.62
C MET A 1 22.01 6.63 -41.72
N SER A 2 20.83 6.04 -41.49
CA SER A 2 19.76 6.63 -40.70
C SER A 2 20.09 6.49 -39.22
N ALA A 3 20.22 7.63 -38.51
CA ALA A 3 20.38 7.65 -37.07
C ALA A 3 19.01 7.37 -36.41
N SER A 4 18.90 6.25 -35.70
CA SER A 4 17.73 5.93 -34.89
C SER A 4 17.60 6.94 -33.74
N PRO A 5 16.38 7.41 -33.40
CA PRO A 5 16.16 8.33 -32.31
C PRO A 5 16.52 7.68 -30.96
N PRO A 6 17.03 8.44 -29.98
CA PRO A 6 17.34 7.91 -28.67
C PRO A 6 16.05 7.41 -28.01
N GLU A 7 16.00 6.12 -27.71
CA GLU A 7 14.92 5.51 -26.95
C GLU A 7 14.85 6.20 -25.58
N LYS A 8 13.77 6.95 -25.37
CA LYS A 8 13.44 7.62 -24.12
C LYS A 8 13.14 6.54 -23.09
N SER A 9 14.18 5.99 -22.49
CA SER A 9 14.09 5.27 -21.22
C SER A 9 13.26 6.14 -20.28
N PRO A 10 12.31 5.55 -19.52
CA PRO A 10 11.39 6.34 -18.70
C PRO A 10 12.23 7.25 -17.83
N ALA A 11 12.11 8.56 -18.03
CA ALA A 11 12.83 9.54 -17.24
C ALA A 11 12.25 9.45 -15.83
N LEU A 12 12.86 8.59 -15.02
CA LEU A 12 12.57 8.42 -13.61
C LEU A 12 12.71 9.79 -12.96
N VAL A 13 11.60 10.33 -12.44
CA VAL A 13 11.57 11.61 -11.71
C VAL A 13 12.46 11.57 -10.46
N TYR A 14 12.73 10.35 -9.96
CA TYR A 14 13.71 10.03 -8.92
C TYR A 14 14.54 8.83 -9.38
N GLY A 15 15.87 8.94 -9.41
CA GLY A 15 16.76 7.78 -9.65
C GLY A 15 16.58 6.71 -8.56
N LEU A 16 16.93 5.46 -8.85
CA LEU A 16 16.78 4.33 -7.91
C LEU A 16 17.52 4.56 -6.58
N GLU A 17 18.62 5.32 -6.60
CA GLU A 17 19.43 5.70 -5.44
C GLU A 17 19.16 7.14 -4.95
N ASP A 18 18.24 7.84 -5.61
CA ASP A 18 18.02 9.25 -5.39
C ASP A 18 17.15 9.45 -4.14
N ARG A 19 17.64 10.29 -3.22
CA ARG A 19 17.02 10.48 -1.91
C ARG A 19 15.77 11.33 -2.09
N VAL A 20 14.60 10.68 -2.05
CA VAL A 20 13.32 11.38 -2.03
C VAL A 20 13.36 12.44 -0.91
N PRO A 21 13.05 13.73 -1.20
CA PRO A 21 13.12 14.79 -0.23
C PRO A 21 12.13 14.46 0.87
N LEU A 22 12.50 14.83 2.10
CA LEU A 22 11.79 14.41 3.30
C LEU A 22 10.28 14.75 3.24
N VAL A 23 9.92 15.87 2.59
CA VAL A 23 8.54 16.33 2.41
C VAL A 23 7.70 15.41 1.50
N PRO A 24 8.05 15.17 0.22
CA PRO A 24 7.30 14.25 -0.64
C PRO A 24 7.34 12.80 -0.16
N ALA A 25 8.41 12.36 0.51
CA ALA A 25 8.48 11.01 1.09
C ALA A 25 7.37 10.80 2.15
N ILE A 26 7.20 11.75 3.08
CA ILE A 26 6.13 11.69 4.09
C ILE A 26 4.75 11.68 3.45
N LEU A 27 4.51 12.52 2.43
CA LEU A 27 3.23 12.58 1.73
C LEU A 27 2.92 11.25 1.02
N VAL A 28 3.90 10.65 0.36
CA VAL A 28 3.77 9.33 -0.27
C VAL A 28 3.50 8.25 0.78
N SER A 29 4.24 8.22 1.89
CA SER A 29 3.98 7.24 2.96
C SER A 29 2.58 7.39 3.57
N PHE A 30 2.10 8.63 3.74
CA PHE A 30 0.75 8.89 4.22
C PHE A 30 -0.32 8.43 3.21
N GLN A 31 -0.13 8.72 1.92
CA GLN A 31 -0.98 8.22 0.86
C GLN A 31 -0.98 6.69 0.79
N GLN A 32 0.19 6.06 0.99
CA GLN A 32 0.36 4.61 0.98
C GLN A 32 -0.47 3.94 2.08
N VAL A 33 -0.37 4.45 3.32
CA VAL A 33 -1.18 3.95 4.44
C VAL A 33 -2.67 4.13 4.15
N SER A 34 -3.06 5.31 3.63
CA SER A 34 -4.45 5.61 3.29
C SER A 34 -4.99 4.68 2.19
N ALA A 35 -4.19 4.39 1.17
CA ALA A 35 -4.56 3.54 0.05
C ALA A 35 -4.68 2.06 0.46
N MET A 36 -3.76 1.56 1.28
CA MET A 36 -3.76 0.16 1.72
C MET A 36 -4.84 -0.15 2.76
N VAL A 37 -5.24 0.82 3.61
CA VAL A 37 -6.26 0.62 4.66
C VAL A 37 -7.55 -0.01 4.10
N VAL A 38 -8.09 0.52 3.01
CA VAL A 38 -9.33 -0.03 2.42
C VAL A 38 -9.07 -1.41 1.82
N GLY A 39 -7.89 -1.60 1.21
CA GLY A 39 -7.47 -2.89 0.66
C GLY A 39 -7.38 -4.01 1.71
N THR A 40 -6.93 -3.70 2.93
CA THR A 40 -6.81 -4.67 4.02
C THR A 40 -8.15 -4.91 4.74
N ILE A 41 -8.98 -3.87 4.90
CA ILE A 41 -10.28 -3.97 5.59
C ILE A 41 -11.31 -4.74 4.74
N THR A 42 -11.33 -4.55 3.42
CA THR A 42 -12.32 -5.16 2.52
C THR A 42 -12.40 -6.69 2.61
N PRO A 43 -11.30 -7.47 2.48
CA PRO A 43 -11.35 -8.92 2.61
C PRO A 43 -11.77 -9.37 4.01
N ALA A 44 -11.37 -8.65 5.06
CA ALA A 44 -11.79 -8.91 6.43
C ALA A 44 -13.32 -8.72 6.62
N LEU A 45 -13.89 -7.65 6.04
CA LEU A 45 -15.33 -7.40 6.05
C LEU A 45 -16.10 -8.43 5.22
N ILE A 46 -15.59 -8.82 4.05
CA ILE A 46 -16.18 -9.87 3.23
C ILE A 46 -16.23 -11.16 4.03
N LEU A 47 -15.13 -11.56 4.68
CA LEU A 47 -15.09 -12.77 5.50
C LEU A 47 -16.06 -12.71 6.68
N ALA A 48 -16.15 -11.56 7.35
CA ALA A 48 -17.10 -11.36 8.44
C ALA A 48 -18.56 -11.44 7.98
N GLY A 49 -18.87 -10.92 6.79
CA GLY A 49 -20.19 -11.03 6.18
C GLY A 49 -20.57 -12.48 5.84
N ILE A 50 -19.60 -13.28 5.36
CA ILE A 50 -19.83 -14.70 5.05
C ILE A 50 -20.07 -15.51 6.33
N LEU A 51 -19.30 -15.25 7.39
CA LEU A 51 -19.41 -15.94 8.68
C LEU A 51 -20.60 -15.46 9.55
N LYS A 52 -21.30 -14.39 9.15
CA LYS A 52 -22.41 -13.75 9.88
C LYS A 52 -22.06 -13.44 11.35
N ILE A 53 -20.83 -12.99 11.60
CA ILE A 53 -20.36 -12.63 12.94
C ILE A 53 -20.94 -11.28 13.38
N SER A 54 -21.03 -11.07 14.70
CA SER A 54 -21.57 -9.84 15.27
C SER A 54 -20.74 -8.61 14.85
N PRO A 55 -21.31 -7.40 14.78
CA PRO A 55 -20.55 -6.18 14.42
C PRO A 55 -19.34 -5.94 15.34
N ALA A 56 -19.44 -6.33 16.60
CA ALA A 56 -18.34 -6.25 17.57
C ALA A 56 -17.16 -7.16 17.18
N ASP A 57 -17.44 -8.41 16.79
CA ASP A 57 -16.42 -9.38 16.39
C ASP A 57 -15.82 -9.03 15.02
N THR A 58 -16.61 -8.40 14.15
CA THR A 58 -16.14 -7.88 12.86
C THR A 58 -15.09 -6.78 13.05
N ALA A 59 -15.35 -5.82 13.95
CA ALA A 59 -14.40 -4.77 14.27
C ALA A 59 -13.11 -5.34 14.90
N TYR A 60 -13.24 -6.38 15.73
CA TYR A 60 -12.09 -7.09 16.29
C TYR A 60 -11.27 -7.80 15.20
N LEU A 61 -11.92 -8.51 14.27
CA LEU A 61 -11.28 -9.19 13.15
C LEU A 61 -10.53 -8.20 12.24
N VAL A 62 -11.16 -7.06 11.91
CA VAL A 62 -10.52 -5.99 11.15
C VAL A 62 -9.29 -5.44 11.87
N SER A 63 -9.38 -5.22 13.18
CA SER A 63 -8.24 -4.74 13.99
C SER A 63 -7.07 -5.74 13.98
N MET A 64 -7.35 -7.04 14.11
CA MET A 64 -6.35 -8.10 14.01
C MET A 64 -5.75 -8.21 12.61
N ALA A 65 -6.57 -8.06 11.56
CA ALA A 65 -6.10 -8.08 10.17
C ALA A 65 -5.19 -6.88 9.85
N LEU A 66 -5.53 -5.69 10.34
CA LEU A 66 -4.71 -4.50 10.22
C LEU A 66 -3.37 -4.66 10.94
N LEU A 67 -3.39 -5.20 12.17
CA LEU A 67 -2.17 -5.48 12.93
C LEU A 67 -1.28 -6.51 12.21
N ALA A 68 -1.86 -7.63 11.75
CA ALA A 68 -1.14 -8.66 11.03
C ALA A 68 -0.53 -8.15 9.71
N SER A 69 -1.27 -7.31 8.98
CA SER A 69 -0.78 -6.66 7.76
C SER A 69 0.40 -5.74 8.04
N ALA A 70 0.33 -4.93 9.09
CA ALA A 70 1.43 -4.04 9.46
C ALA A 70 2.70 -4.82 9.86
N VAL A 71 2.55 -5.91 10.62
CA VAL A 71 3.67 -6.80 10.98
C VAL A 71 4.25 -7.48 9.75
N GLY A 72 3.40 -8.00 8.84
CA GLY A 72 3.84 -8.65 7.62
C GLY A 72 4.66 -7.72 6.72
N THR A 73 4.21 -6.49 6.51
CA THR A 73 4.94 -5.49 5.72
C THR A 73 6.22 -4.99 6.39
N PHE A 74 6.32 -5.07 7.72
CA PHE A 74 7.55 -4.71 8.42
C PHE A 74 8.63 -5.80 8.34
N VAL A 75 8.21 -7.07 8.32
CA VAL A 75 9.12 -8.22 8.21
C VAL A 75 9.61 -8.42 6.77
N GLN A 76 8.78 -8.07 5.79
CA GLN A 76 9.05 -8.16 4.35
C GLN A 76 10.03 -7.07 3.89
#